data_AF-A0A1F9EX35-F1
#
_entry.id   AF-A0A1F9EX35-F1
#
_cell.length_a   1.000
_cell.length_b   1.000
_cell.length_c   1.000
_cell.angle_alpha   90.00
_cell.angle_beta   90.00
_cell.angle_gamma   90.00
#
_symmetry.space_group_name_H-M   'P 1'
#
loop_
_entity.id
_entity.type
_entity.pdbx_description
1 polymer ?
#
loop_
_entity_poly.entity_id
_entity_poly.type
_entity_poly.pdbx_seq_one_letter_code
_entity_poly.pdbx_strand_id
1 'polypeptide(L)'
;MKRPHKEESLRWLTQAKDEFQDADDLRKRNRFYLALFHFQQAAEKALKAYLYLKVKSIEVFYTHSINDLLEMTMDIDPDFKEVAQAKKLDKYYIPTRYPNGLPGGVPSRYFDDPKEAEEAMELAKRMIELVEKKVMETEP
;
A
#
# COMPACT_ATOMS: atom_id res chain seq x y z
N MET A 1 7.95 -16.31 -22.11
CA MET A 1 7.79 -17.28 -20.99
C MET A 1 7.13 -16.56 -19.82
N LYS A 2 6.21 -17.19 -19.08
CA LYS A 2 5.72 -16.65 -17.82
C LYS A 2 6.90 -16.59 -16.83
N ARG A 3 7.11 -15.44 -16.17
CA ARG A 3 8.12 -15.30 -15.12
C ARG A 3 7.76 -16.20 -13.93
N PRO A 4 8.73 -16.72 -13.15
CA PRO A 4 8.43 -17.38 -11.89
C PRO A 4 7.64 -16.47 -10.96
N HIS A 5 6.67 -17.01 -10.22
CA HIS A 5 5.80 -16.22 -9.34
C HIS A 5 6.57 -15.42 -8.28
N LYS A 6 7.71 -15.94 -7.80
CA LYS A 6 8.62 -15.25 -6.87
C LYS A 6 9.25 -14.01 -7.53
N GLU A 7 9.68 -14.11 -8.78
CA GLU A 7 10.26 -12.97 -9.50
C GLU A 7 9.22 -11.86 -9.66
N GLU A 8 7.98 -12.21 -10.04
CA GLU A 8 6.91 -11.22 -10.15
C GLU A 8 6.55 -10.60 -8.80
N SER A 9 6.40 -11.41 -7.75
CA SER A 9 6.19 -10.92 -6.38
C SER A 9 7.27 -9.91 -5.97
N LEU A 10 8.54 -10.21 -6.23
CA LEU A 10 9.65 -9.29 -5.93
C LEU A 10 9.57 -8.00 -6.74
N ARG A 11 9.15 -8.02 -8.01
CA ARG A 11 8.94 -6.79 -8.79
C ARG A 11 7.88 -5.88 -8.18
N TRP A 12 6.78 -6.46 -7.70
CA TRP A 12 5.72 -5.71 -7.02
C TRP A 12 6.19 -5.14 -5.68
N LEU A 13 6.97 -5.92 -4.92
CA LEU A 13 7.55 -5.47 -3.67
C LEU A 13 8.59 -4.35 -3.88
N THR A 14 9.45 -4.46 -4.89
CA THR A 14 10.39 -3.38 -5.27
C THR A 14 9.63 -2.09 -5.59
N GLN A 15 8.60 -2.18 -6.45
CA GLN A 15 7.78 -1.01 -6.78
C GLN A 15 7.12 -0.38 -5.54
N ALA A 16 6.61 -1.21 -4.62
CA ALA A 16 6.03 -0.74 -3.37
C ALA A 16 7.04 0.03 -2.50
N LYS A 17 8.27 -0.48 -2.40
CA LYS A 17 9.34 0.15 -1.61
C LYS A 17 9.80 1.47 -2.22
N ASP A 18 9.96 1.52 -3.54
CA ASP A 18 10.35 2.74 -4.25
C ASP A 18 9.26 3.82 -4.10
N GLU A 19 7.98 3.46 -4.30
CA GLU A 19 6.88 4.40 -4.12
C GLU A 19 6.72 4.88 -2.67
N PHE A 20 7.04 4.04 -1.68
CA PHE A 20 7.06 4.46 -0.28
C PHE A 20 8.15 5.51 -0.03
N GLN A 21 9.34 5.34 -0.59
CA GLN A 21 10.43 6.31 -0.47
C GLN A 21 10.04 7.64 -1.13
N ASP A 22 9.48 7.59 -2.34
CA ASP A 22 8.96 8.77 -3.02
C ASP A 22 7.87 9.48 -2.20
N ALA A 23 6.95 8.71 -1.58
CA ALA A 23 5.90 9.24 -0.72
C ALA A 23 6.47 9.95 0.51
N ASP A 24 7.49 9.38 1.14
CA ASP A 24 8.12 9.97 2.32
C ASP A 24 8.88 11.27 1.97
N ASP A 25 9.53 11.33 0.81
CA ASP A 25 10.16 12.56 0.32
C ASP A 25 9.13 13.63 -0.05
N LEU A 26 7.98 13.25 -0.62
CA LEU A 26 6.86 14.15 -0.85
C LEU A 26 6.30 14.72 0.46
N ARG A 27 6.14 13.88 1.50
CA ARG A 27 5.69 14.30 2.83
C ARG A 27 6.65 15.34 3.42
N LYS A 28 7.96 15.09 3.39
CA LYS A 28 9.01 16.03 3.85
C LYS A 28 9.00 17.35 3.09
N ARG A 29 8.54 17.35 1.83
CA ARG A 29 8.38 18.53 0.98
C ARG A 29 7.01 19.20 1.10
N ASN A 30 6.20 18.84 2.10
CA ASN A 30 4.85 19.34 2.33
C ASN A 30 3.89 19.09 1.16
N ARG A 31 4.10 18.01 0.39
CA ARG A 31 3.20 17.56 -0.68
C ARG A 31 2.27 16.46 -0.18
N PHE A 32 1.55 16.76 0.90
CA PHE A 32 0.81 15.76 1.69
C PHE A 32 -0.24 14.99 0.88
N TYR A 33 -1.11 15.65 0.11
CA TYR A 33 -2.09 14.97 -0.74
C TYR A 33 -1.49 13.87 -1.63
N LEU A 34 -0.28 14.13 -2.16
CA LEU A 34 0.40 13.19 -3.06
C LEU A 34 1.11 12.10 -2.28
N ALA A 35 1.73 12.45 -1.15
CA ALA A 35 2.31 11.48 -0.23
C ALA A 35 1.26 10.47 0.26
N LEU A 36 0.08 10.95 0.68
CA LEU A 36 -1.04 10.12 1.13
C LEU A 36 -1.50 9.12 0.05
N PHE A 37 -1.62 9.58 -1.20
CA PHE A 37 -1.92 8.71 -2.33
C PHE A 37 -0.86 7.61 -2.49
N HIS A 38 0.42 7.99 -2.48
CA HIS A 38 1.50 7.02 -2.67
C HIS A 38 1.70 6.07 -1.48
N PHE A 39 1.39 6.47 -0.24
CA PHE A 39 1.37 5.54 0.90
C PHE A 39 0.29 4.47 0.75
N GLN A 40 -0.90 4.84 0.26
CA GLN A 40 -1.94 3.86 -0.08
C GLN A 40 -1.46 2.92 -1.19
N GLN A 41 -0.89 3.46 -2.27
CA GLN A 41 -0.39 2.67 -3.40
C GLN A 41 0.74 1.71 -3.02
N ALA A 42 1.68 2.17 -2.19
CA ALA A 42 2.79 1.35 -1.72
C ALA A 42 2.28 0.17 -0.86
N ALA A 43 1.36 0.42 0.08
CA ALA A 43 0.76 -0.63 0.90
C ALA A 43 -0.04 -1.64 0.05
N GLU A 44 -0.84 -1.16 -0.91
CA GLU A 44 -1.59 -2.01 -1.85
C GLU A 44 -0.67 -2.94 -2.65
N LYS A 45 0.40 -2.38 -3.24
CA LYS A 45 1.35 -3.15 -4.05
C LYS A 45 2.13 -4.16 -3.21
N ALA A 46 2.47 -3.83 -1.96
CA ALA A 46 3.11 -4.77 -1.04
C ALA A 46 2.19 -5.97 -0.73
N LEU A 47 0.93 -5.73 -0.37
CA LEU A 47 -0.04 -6.80 -0.14
C LEU A 47 -0.23 -7.68 -1.38
N LYS A 48 -0.34 -7.07 -2.56
CA LYS A 48 -0.42 -7.78 -3.85
C LYS A 48 0.82 -8.64 -4.11
N ALA A 49 2.02 -8.16 -3.77
CA ALA A 49 3.25 -8.95 -3.88
C ALA A 49 3.17 -10.24 -3.06
N TYR A 50 2.74 -10.15 -1.80
CA TYR A 50 2.60 -11.30 -0.91
C TYR A 50 1.49 -12.26 -1.37
N LEU A 51 0.29 -11.73 -1.66
CA LEU A 51 -0.84 -12.53 -2.12
C LEU A 51 -0.52 -13.27 -3.41
N TYR A 52 0.08 -12.60 -4.40
CA TYR A 52 0.45 -13.23 -5.66
C TYR A 52 1.41 -14.40 -5.47
N LEU A 53 2.36 -14.29 -4.54
CA LEU A 53 3.29 -15.37 -4.20
C LEU A 53 2.57 -16.59 -3.61
N LYS A 54 1.58 -16.36 -2.74
CA LYS A 54 0.86 -17.42 -2.03
C LYS A 54 -0.22 -18.09 -2.89
N VAL A 55 -1.04 -17.31 -3.60
CA VAL A 55 -2.22 -17.81 -4.31
C VAL A 55 -1.99 -18.02 -5.81
N LYS A 56 -0.95 -17.40 -6.39
CA LYS A 56 -0.57 -17.53 -7.82
C LYS A 56 -1.69 -17.19 -8.82
N SER A 57 -2.68 -16.41 -8.39
CA SER A 57 -3.78 -15.92 -9.21
C SER A 57 -3.59 -14.45 -9.57
N ILE A 58 -3.98 -14.08 -10.79
CA ILE A 58 -3.97 -12.67 -11.25
C ILE A 58 -5.14 -11.85 -10.68
N GLU A 59 -6.14 -12.51 -10.10
CA GLU A 59 -7.32 -11.86 -9.51
C GLU A 59 -6.95 -10.98 -8.32
N VAL A 60 -5.83 -11.27 -7.64
CA VAL A 60 -5.29 -10.42 -6.56
C VAL A 60 -5.04 -8.98 -7.00
N PHE A 61 -4.89 -8.74 -8.31
CA PHE A 61 -4.61 -7.42 -8.86
C PHE A 61 -5.86 -6.59 -9.16
N TYR A 62 -7.08 -7.16 -9.06
CA TYR A 62 -8.31 -6.50 -9.50
C TYR A 62 -8.88 -5.47 -8.52
N THR A 63 -8.64 -5.67 -7.22
CA THR A 63 -9.08 -4.71 -6.18
C THR A 63 -7.99 -3.70 -5.86
N HIS A 64 -8.39 -2.51 -5.40
CA HIS A 64 -7.53 -1.48 -4.83
C HIS A 64 -7.79 -1.27 -3.33
N SER A 65 -8.74 -2.01 -2.76
CA SER A 65 -9.08 -1.97 -1.34
C SER A 65 -8.00 -2.67 -0.53
N ILE A 66 -7.30 -1.91 0.32
CA ILE A 66 -6.36 -2.46 1.30
C ILE A 66 -7.12 -3.32 2.30
N ASN A 67 -8.36 -2.97 2.66
CA ASN A 67 -9.19 -3.83 3.52
C ASN A 67 -9.39 -5.22 2.92
N ASP A 68 -9.80 -5.30 1.64
CA ASP A 68 -10.10 -6.59 0.99
C ASP A 68 -8.82 -7.44 0.85
N LEU A 69 -7.71 -6.78 0.48
CA LEU A 69 -6.41 -7.45 0.39
C LEU A 69 -5.95 -7.95 1.76
N LEU A 70 -6.16 -7.16 2.82
CA LEU A 70 -5.84 -7.54 4.20
C LEU A 70 -6.65 -8.78 4.63
N GLU A 71 -7.95 -8.80 4.36
CA GLU A 71 -8.81 -9.96 4.66
C GLU A 71 -8.25 -11.23 3.99
N MET A 72 -7.95 -11.16 2.68
CA MET A 72 -7.34 -12.28 1.96
C MET A 72 -5.98 -12.69 2.55
N THR A 73 -5.15 -11.73 2.96
CA THR A 73 -3.85 -12.07 3.58
C THR A 73 -3.99 -12.71 4.95
N MET A 74 -4.92 -12.25 5.77
CA MET A 74 -5.13 -12.77 7.13
C MET A 74 -5.72 -14.19 7.12
N ASP A 75 -6.48 -14.54 6.08
CA ASP A 75 -6.97 -15.91 5.87
C ASP A 75 -5.82 -16.89 5.58
N ILE A 76 -4.71 -16.40 5.01
CA ILE A 76 -3.52 -17.19 4.69
C ILE A 76 -2.50 -17.15 5.83
N ASP A 77 -2.31 -15.99 6.45
CA ASP A 77 -1.29 -15.71 7.45
C ASP A 77 -1.83 -14.74 8.52
N PRO A 78 -2.20 -15.25 9.71
CA PRO A 78 -2.78 -14.46 10.78
C PRO A 78 -1.90 -13.32 11.32
N ASP A 79 -0.59 -13.31 11.05
CA ASP A 79 0.33 -12.25 11.52
C ASP A 79 -0.03 -10.89 10.91
N PHE A 80 -0.71 -10.86 9.75
CA PHE A 80 -1.21 -9.63 9.14
C PHE A 80 -2.25 -8.89 9.99
N LYS A 81 -2.78 -9.50 11.06
CA LYS A 81 -3.61 -8.81 12.06
C LYS A 81 -2.86 -7.65 12.72
N GLU A 82 -1.54 -7.72 12.85
CA GLU A 82 -0.72 -6.66 13.44
C GLU A 82 -0.77 -5.35 12.65
N VAL A 83 -0.99 -5.44 11.33
CA VAL A 83 -1.05 -4.31 10.40
C VAL A 83 -2.47 -4.03 9.90
N ALA A 84 -3.49 -4.63 10.51
CA ALA A 84 -4.90 -4.48 10.10
C ALA A 84 -5.39 -3.02 10.10
N GLN A 85 -4.76 -2.13 10.87
CA GLN A 85 -5.09 -0.70 10.85
C GLN A 85 -4.74 0.00 9.53
N ALA A 86 -3.90 -0.60 8.67
CA ALA A 86 -3.54 -0.02 7.38
C ALA A 86 -4.72 0.12 6.42
N LYS A 87 -5.86 -0.56 6.65
CA LYS A 87 -7.11 -0.32 5.91
C LYS A 87 -7.57 1.14 5.92
N LYS A 88 -7.15 1.93 6.93
CA LYS A 88 -7.42 3.37 6.99
C LYS A 88 -6.85 4.12 5.77
N LEU A 89 -5.83 3.58 5.10
CA LEU A 89 -5.22 4.16 3.90
C LEU A 89 -6.19 4.19 2.70
N ASP A 90 -7.25 3.38 2.69
CA ASP A 90 -8.25 3.37 1.60
C ASP A 90 -8.91 4.74 1.38
N LYS A 91 -9.02 5.55 2.43
CA LYS A 91 -9.57 6.92 2.34
C LYS A 91 -8.72 7.84 1.45
N TYR A 92 -7.48 7.45 1.14
CA TYR A 92 -6.58 8.22 0.30
C TYR A 92 -6.60 7.79 -1.16
N TYR A 93 -7.29 6.70 -1.54
CA TYR A 93 -7.23 6.21 -2.92
C TYR A 93 -7.90 7.19 -3.90
N ILE A 94 -9.15 7.59 -3.68
CA ILE A 94 -9.90 8.48 -4.60
C ILE A 94 -9.79 9.97 -4.21
N PRO A 95 -10.06 10.36 -2.94
CA PRO A 95 -10.19 11.77 -2.56
C PRO A 95 -8.93 12.61 -2.78
N THR A 96 -7.74 12.00 -2.70
CA THR A 96 -6.46 12.71 -2.91
C THR A 96 -6.19 13.08 -4.37
N ARG A 97 -6.92 12.48 -5.32
CA ARG A 97 -6.66 12.63 -6.76
C ARG A 97 -7.67 13.53 -7.46
N TYR A 98 -8.94 13.40 -7.12
CA TYR A 98 -10.01 14.00 -7.89
C TYR A 98 -10.77 15.06 -7.09
N PRO A 99 -10.94 16.30 -7.61
CA PRO A 99 -11.74 17.32 -6.94
C PRO A 99 -13.18 16.90 -6.62
N ASN A 100 -13.81 16.07 -7.45
CA ASN A 100 -15.15 15.52 -7.19
C ASN A 100 -15.17 14.40 -6.12
N GLY A 101 -14.01 13.98 -5.62
CA GLY A 101 -13.90 13.12 -4.44
C GLY A 101 -14.03 13.88 -3.11
N LEU A 102 -14.18 15.20 -3.16
CA LEU A 102 -14.38 16.08 -2.02
C LEU A 102 -15.73 16.80 -2.13
N PRO A 103 -16.36 17.20 -1.00
CA PRO A 103 -17.54 18.09 -1.03
C PRO A 103 -17.25 19.46 -1.68
N GLY A 104 -15.98 19.88 -1.72
CA GLY A 104 -15.53 21.10 -2.39
C GLY A 104 -14.01 21.28 -2.30
N GLY A 105 -13.48 22.26 -3.02
CA GLY A 105 -12.05 22.57 -3.06
C GLY A 105 -11.24 21.69 -4.01
N VAL A 106 -9.92 21.63 -3.78
CA VAL A 106 -9.00 20.78 -4.56
C VAL A 106 -8.17 19.92 -3.61
N PRO A 107 -7.87 18.65 -3.95
CA PRO A 107 -7.15 17.74 -3.05
C PRO A 107 -5.81 18.28 -2.58
N SER A 108 -5.08 18.96 -3.46
CA SER A 108 -3.79 19.59 -3.16
C SER A 108 -3.84 20.79 -2.20
N ARG A 109 -5.03 21.18 -1.74
CA ARG A 109 -5.25 22.21 -0.70
C ARG A 109 -6.03 21.66 0.49
N TYR A 110 -6.82 20.60 0.29
CA TYR A 110 -7.60 19.97 1.35
C TYR A 110 -6.77 19.06 2.25
N PHE A 111 -5.85 18.28 1.67
CA PHE A 111 -4.95 17.44 2.45
C PHE A 111 -3.68 18.22 2.78
N ASP A 112 -3.72 18.94 3.89
CA ASP A 112 -2.67 19.85 4.35
C ASP A 112 -2.09 19.48 5.73
N ASP A 113 -2.63 18.46 6.40
CA ASP A 113 -2.21 18.06 7.75
C ASP A 113 -0.93 17.18 7.72
N PRO A 114 0.21 17.67 8.24
CA PRO A 114 1.43 16.87 8.33
C PRO A 114 1.28 15.65 9.25
N LYS A 115 0.43 15.70 10.28
CA LYS A 115 0.22 14.56 11.19
C LYS A 115 -0.54 13.44 10.48
N GLU A 116 -1.55 13.79 9.68
CA GLU A 116 -2.25 12.81 8.84
C GLU A 116 -1.30 12.08 7.89
N ALA A 117 -0.36 12.81 7.29
CA ALA A 117 0.66 12.23 6.42
C ALA A 117 1.68 11.36 7.18
N GLU A 118 2.06 11.73 8.41
CA GLU A 118 2.92 10.92 9.27
C GLU A 118 2.26 9.60 9.68
N GLU A 119 0.99 9.66 10.10
CA GLU A 119 0.23 8.46 10.46
C GLU A 119 0.07 7.50 9.26
N ALA A 120 -0.17 8.04 8.07
CA ALA A 120 -0.24 7.25 6.84
C ALA A 120 1.11 6.59 6.51
N MET A 121 2.21 7.33 6.68
CA MET A 121 3.57 6.82 6.50
C MET A 121 3.84 5.63 7.43
N GLU A 122 3.55 5.76 8.72
CA GLU A 122 3.77 4.69 9.70
C GLU A 122 2.89 3.45 9.46
N LEU A 123 1.69 3.61 8.91
CA LEU A 123 0.84 2.49 8.50
C LEU A 123 1.43 1.76 7.28
N ALA A 124 1.82 2.51 6.25
CA ALA A 124 2.39 1.93 5.03
C ALA A 124 3.74 1.25 5.31
N LYS A 125 4.59 1.87 6.13
CA LYS A 125 5.90 1.34 6.51
C LYS A 125 5.79 -0.03 7.17
N ARG A 126 4.98 -0.14 8.23
CA ARG A 126 4.76 -1.41 8.96
C ARG A 126 4.21 -2.50 8.06
N MET A 127 3.30 -2.15 7.15
CA MET A 127 2.77 -3.08 6.15
C MET A 127 3.89 -3.62 5.25
N ILE A 128 4.71 -2.72 4.68
CA ILE A 128 5.80 -3.09 3.76
C ILE A 128 6.86 -3.94 4.47
N GLU A 129 7.25 -3.57 5.69
CA GLU A 129 8.22 -4.31 6.49
C GLU A 129 7.73 -5.74 6.79
N LEU A 130 6.45 -5.91 7.16
CA LEU A 130 5.87 -7.23 7.38
C LEU A 130 5.81 -8.04 6.08
N VAL A 131 5.33 -7.46 4.99
CA VAL A 131 5.30 -8.11 3.67
C VAL A 131 6.69 -8.56 3.24
N GLU A 132 7.69 -7.68 3.36
CA GLU A 132 9.07 -7.97 2.99
C GLU A 132 9.59 -9.17 3.79
N LYS A 133 9.43 -9.16 5.11
CA LYS A 133 9.78 -10.30 5.97
C LYS A 133 9.13 -11.59 5.47
N LYS A 134 7.81 -11.58 5.24
CA LYS A 134 7.04 -12.77 4.83
C LYS A 134 7.39 -13.27 3.43
N VAL A 135 7.68 -12.38 2.48
CA VAL A 135 8.12 -12.73 1.13
C VAL A 135 9.52 -13.37 1.17
N MET A 136 10.42 -12.84 2.00
CA MET A 136 11.79 -13.36 2.16
C MET A 136 11.84 -14.67 2.94
N GLU A 137 11.01 -14.86 3.96
CA GLU A 137 10.89 -16.11 4.74
C GLU A 137 10.33 -17.28 3.92
N THR A 138 9.68 -17.00 2.78
CA THR A 138 9.13 -18.05 1.89
C THR A 138 10.24 -18.69 1.03
N GLU A 139 11.46 -18.85 1.56
CA GLU A 139 12.52 -19.65 0.94
C GLU A 139 12.26 -21.16 1.13
N PRO A 140 12.63 -21.99 0.13
CA PRO A 140 12.42 -23.44 0.18
C PRO A 140 13.24 -24.13 1.27
#